data_AF-A0A0C1QBW2-F1
#
_entry.id   AF-A0A0C1QBW2-F1
#
_cell.length_a   1.000
_cell.length_b   1.000
_cell.length_c   1.000
_cell.angle_alpha   90.00
_cell.angle_beta   90.00
_cell.angle_gamma   90.00
#
_symmetry.space_group_name_H-M   'P 1'
#
loop_
_entity.id
_entity.type
_entity.pdbx_description
1 polymer ?
#
loop_
_entity_poly.entity_id
_entity_poly.type
_entity_poly.pdbx_seq_one_letter_code
_entity_poly.pdbx_strand_id
1 'polypeptide(L)'
;MKTQTLSALISLCMLGSTFTAQAKVFICSGIVTKVVSKDGNFEVQYKNPHTGDLMAPVWIYDTHTYLLGPVLKAIEEGEKYATEYVLVLENREDGDTHCWDGNTDNALIAIAKR
;
A
#
# COMPACT_ATOMS: atom_id res chain seq x y z
N MET A 1 42.95 -41.63 16.82
CA MET A 1 42.53 -41.12 15.49
C MET A 1 41.52 -42.07 14.89
N LYS A 2 40.24 -41.65 14.82
CA LYS A 2 39.28 -41.98 13.75
C LYS A 2 38.05 -41.08 13.92
N THR A 3 38.01 -40.12 13.02
CA THR A 3 37.06 -39.03 12.80
C THR A 3 35.68 -39.56 12.40
N GLN A 4 34.64 -39.39 13.22
CA GLN A 4 33.23 -39.56 12.79
C GLN A 4 32.24 -38.63 13.51
N THR A 5 32.66 -37.44 13.92
CA THR A 5 31.75 -36.41 14.49
C THR A 5 31.65 -35.17 13.61
N LEU A 6 31.67 -35.34 12.27
CA LEU A 6 31.69 -34.20 11.33
C LEU A 6 30.56 -34.21 10.29
N SER A 7 29.53 -35.06 10.44
CA SER A 7 28.45 -35.15 9.43
C SER A 7 27.10 -34.55 9.88
N ALA A 8 27.00 -34.01 11.09
CA ALA A 8 25.72 -33.48 11.62
C ALA A 8 25.55 -31.96 11.48
N LEU A 9 26.57 -31.21 11.04
CA LEU A 9 26.56 -29.74 11.05
C LEU A 9 26.34 -29.08 9.67
N ILE A 10 26.24 -29.84 8.58
CA ILE A 10 26.12 -29.28 7.22
C ILE A 10 24.66 -29.12 6.76
N SER A 11 23.70 -29.78 7.42
CA SER A 11 22.30 -29.73 7.01
C SER A 11 21.50 -28.54 7.54
N LEU A 12 22.07 -27.68 8.39
CA LEU A 12 21.34 -26.54 8.97
C LEU A 12 21.37 -25.27 8.09
N CYS A 13 22.19 -25.22 7.04
CA CYS A 13 22.31 -24.05 6.16
C CYS A 13 21.28 -24.01 5.03
N MET A 14 20.45 -25.04 4.85
CA MET A 14 19.38 -25.05 3.82
C MET A 14 18.02 -24.54 4.33
N LEU A 15 17.92 -24.14 5.60
CA LEU A 15 16.76 -23.42 6.14
C LEU A 15 16.83 -21.91 5.90
N GLY A 16 17.69 -21.48 4.97
CA GLY A 16 17.67 -20.15 4.39
C GLY A 16 16.45 -20.01 3.49
N SER A 17 15.27 -19.96 4.12
CA SER A 17 14.01 -19.58 3.50
C SER A 17 14.27 -18.30 2.72
N THR A 18 14.31 -18.41 1.41
CA THR A 18 14.29 -17.26 0.52
C THR A 18 12.91 -16.63 0.66
N PHE A 19 12.74 -15.74 1.65
CA PHE A 19 11.56 -14.90 1.76
C PHE A 19 11.58 -13.90 0.61
N THR A 20 11.16 -14.33 -0.59
CA THR A 20 10.83 -13.42 -1.68
C THR A 20 9.36 -13.03 -1.54
N ALA A 21 8.97 -12.47 -0.40
CA ALA A 21 7.75 -11.68 -0.35
C ALA A 21 8.09 -10.35 -1.04
N GLN A 22 8.01 -10.33 -2.38
CA GLN A 22 8.17 -9.10 -3.13
C GLN A 22 6.89 -8.27 -2.95
N ALA A 23 7.02 -7.13 -2.26
CA ALA A 23 5.93 -6.16 -2.18
C ALA A 23 5.59 -5.68 -3.60
N LYS A 24 4.35 -5.89 -4.03
CA LYS A 24 3.87 -5.42 -5.34
C LYS A 24 3.46 -3.95 -5.17
N VAL A 25 4.23 -3.03 -5.76
CA VAL A 25 3.94 -1.59 -5.72
C VAL A 25 3.35 -1.14 -7.06
N PHE A 26 2.27 -0.39 -7.01
CA PHE A 26 1.59 0.14 -8.19
C PHE A 26 1.07 1.56 -7.95
N ILE A 27 0.63 2.23 -9.00
CA ILE A 27 0.23 3.64 -8.96
C ILE A 27 -1.21 3.78 -9.39
N CYS A 28 -1.96 4.54 -8.59
CA CYS A 28 -3.29 5.03 -8.92
C CYS A 28 -3.28 6.55 -9.05
N SER A 29 -4.27 7.10 -9.72
CA SER A 29 -4.48 8.54 -9.74
C SER A 29 -5.95 8.86 -9.51
N GLY A 30 -6.18 9.96 -8.78
CA GLY A 30 -7.53 10.42 -8.53
C GLY A 30 -7.60 11.62 -7.60
N ILE A 31 -8.82 12.08 -7.42
CA ILE A 31 -9.13 13.22 -6.55
C ILE A 31 -9.42 12.64 -5.17
N VAL A 32 -8.56 12.95 -4.19
CA VAL A 32 -8.77 12.49 -2.80
C VAL A 32 -9.92 13.28 -2.20
N THR A 33 -10.86 12.60 -1.53
CA THR A 33 -12.13 13.22 -1.09
C THR A 33 -12.41 13.04 0.39
N LYS A 34 -11.88 12.00 1.03
CA LYS A 34 -12.18 11.71 2.44
C LYS A 34 -11.11 10.84 3.06
N VAL A 35 -10.91 11.00 4.36
CA VAL A 35 -10.17 10.05 5.20
C VAL A 35 -10.99 9.75 6.46
N VAL A 36 -11.06 8.49 6.87
CA VAL A 36 -11.82 8.04 8.04
C VAL A 36 -10.96 7.11 8.88
N SER A 37 -10.93 7.30 10.20
CA SER A 37 -10.30 6.33 11.10
C SER A 37 -11.20 5.10 11.25
N LYS A 38 -10.64 3.91 11.00
CA LYS A 38 -11.35 2.64 11.02
C LYS A 38 -10.37 1.51 11.34
N ASP A 39 -10.75 0.62 12.26
CA ASP A 39 -9.97 -0.56 12.65
C ASP A 39 -8.50 -0.26 13.05
N GLY A 40 -8.26 0.88 13.70
CA GLY A 40 -6.93 1.32 14.11
C GLY A 40 -6.06 1.92 13.00
N ASN A 41 -6.59 1.99 11.78
CA ASN A 41 -5.96 2.57 10.58
C ASN A 41 -6.80 3.72 10.03
N PHE A 42 -6.44 4.23 8.84
CA PHE A 42 -7.20 5.28 8.17
C PHE A 42 -7.53 4.87 6.73
N GLU A 43 -8.82 4.81 6.41
CA GLU A 43 -9.35 4.54 5.08
C GLU A 43 -9.42 5.85 4.27
N VAL A 44 -8.70 5.91 3.15
CA VAL A 44 -8.64 7.05 2.23
C VAL A 44 -9.53 6.77 1.02
N GLN A 45 -10.49 7.66 0.77
CA GLN A 45 -11.42 7.57 -0.35
C GLN A 45 -11.07 8.60 -1.42
N TYR A 46 -11.04 8.16 -2.67
CA TYR A 46 -10.73 9.00 -3.82
C TYR A 46 -11.61 8.63 -5.01
N LYS A 47 -11.73 9.57 -5.95
CA LYS A 47 -12.56 9.44 -7.14
C LYS A 47 -11.73 9.40 -8.40
N ASN A 48 -12.27 8.72 -9.40
CA ASN A 48 -11.76 8.80 -10.76
C ASN A 48 -11.85 10.27 -11.24
N PRO A 49 -10.76 10.86 -11.75
CA PRO A 49 -10.75 12.26 -12.16
C PRO A 49 -11.54 12.53 -13.45
N HIS A 50 -11.82 11.49 -14.24
CA HIS A 50 -12.52 11.58 -15.53
C HIS A 50 -14.01 11.22 -15.40
N THR A 51 -14.34 10.17 -14.65
CA THR A 51 -15.72 9.70 -14.50
C THR A 51 -16.40 10.19 -13.22
N GLY A 52 -15.64 10.60 -12.21
CA GLY A 52 -16.15 10.97 -10.89
C GLY A 52 -16.57 9.78 -10.01
N ASP A 53 -16.42 8.56 -10.52
CA ASP A 53 -16.77 7.34 -9.79
C ASP A 53 -15.86 7.14 -8.58
N LEU A 54 -16.41 6.52 -7.54
CA LEU A 54 -15.63 6.15 -6.36
C LEU A 54 -14.67 5.01 -6.72
N MET A 55 -13.40 5.18 -6.38
CA MET A 55 -12.37 4.16 -6.56
C MET A 55 -12.32 3.23 -5.35
N ALA A 56 -11.63 2.08 -5.48
CA ALA A 56 -11.37 1.23 -4.33
C ALA A 56 -10.60 2.04 -3.26
N PRO A 57 -11.03 2.05 -1.98
CA PRO A 57 -10.34 2.78 -0.94
C PRO A 57 -8.95 2.20 -0.68
N VAL A 58 -8.07 3.03 -0.12
CA VAL A 58 -6.71 2.62 0.26
C VAL A 58 -6.44 2.99 1.71
N TRP A 59 -5.57 2.23 2.37
CA TRP A 59 -5.33 2.39 3.80
C TRP A 59 -4.01 3.11 4.10
N ILE A 60 -4.06 4.05 5.02
CA ILE A 60 -2.88 4.47 5.78
C ILE A 60 -2.86 3.62 7.04
N TYR A 61 -1.91 2.70 7.09
CA TYR A 61 -1.64 1.91 8.29
C TYR A 61 -0.93 2.75 9.35
N ASP A 62 -0.96 2.29 10.61
CA ASP A 62 -0.29 2.92 11.76
C ASP A 62 1.18 3.34 11.50
N THR A 63 1.93 2.47 10.83
CA THR A 63 3.33 2.64 10.40
C THR A 63 3.51 3.75 9.37
N HIS A 64 2.43 4.18 8.72
CA HIS A 64 2.41 5.18 7.65
C HIS A 64 1.67 6.47 8.04
N THR A 65 1.39 6.69 9.32
CA THR A 65 0.65 7.86 9.84
C THR A 65 1.21 9.22 9.40
N TYR A 66 2.50 9.28 9.01
CA TYR A 66 3.12 10.47 8.41
C TYR A 66 2.42 10.94 7.11
N LEU A 67 1.65 10.07 6.44
CA LEU A 67 0.88 10.38 5.23
C LEU A 67 -0.43 11.12 5.49
N LEU A 68 -0.90 11.20 6.74
CA LEU A 68 -2.15 11.89 7.07
C LEU A 68 -2.12 13.38 6.70
N GLY A 69 -1.01 14.07 6.97
CA GLY A 69 -0.85 15.49 6.61
C GLY A 69 -0.99 15.72 5.09
N PRO A 70 -0.20 15.03 4.25
CA PRO A 70 -0.35 15.06 2.80
C PRO A 70 -1.76 14.71 2.29
N VAL A 71 -2.43 13.72 2.88
CA VAL A 71 -3.79 13.33 2.50
C VAL A 71 -4.82 14.42 2.86
N LEU A 72 -4.73 15.01 4.05
CA LEU A 72 -5.61 16.13 4.42
C LEU A 72 -5.46 17.32 3.47
N LYS A 73 -4.22 17.63 3.07
CA LYS A 73 -3.96 18.65 2.05
C LYS A 73 -4.56 18.26 0.68
N ALA A 74 -4.45 16.99 0.29
CA ALA A 74 -5.02 16.51 -0.96
C ALA A 74 -6.56 16.58 -0.97
N ILE A 75 -7.21 16.34 0.17
CA ILE A 75 -8.66 16.50 0.33
C ILE A 75 -9.05 17.98 0.12
N GLU A 76 -8.37 18.91 0.80
CA GLU A 76 -8.64 20.35 0.64
C GLU A 76 -8.49 20.81 -0.82
N GLU A 77 -7.41 20.40 -1.48
CA GLU A 77 -7.15 20.76 -2.88
C GLU A 77 -8.09 20.04 -3.86
N GLY A 78 -8.55 18.84 -3.52
CA GLY A 78 -9.54 18.07 -4.27
C GLY A 78 -10.91 18.71 -4.24
N GLU A 79 -11.38 19.12 -3.06
CA GLU A 79 -12.67 19.80 -2.88
C GLU A 79 -12.71 21.18 -3.57
N LYS A 80 -11.61 21.93 -3.49
CA LYS A 80 -11.56 23.30 -3.98
C LYS A 80 -11.25 23.43 -5.47
N TYR A 81 -10.40 22.55 -5.99
CA TYR A 81 -9.82 22.69 -7.33
C TYR A 81 -9.95 21.44 -8.21
N ALA A 82 -10.58 20.37 -7.71
CA ALA A 82 -10.57 19.06 -8.35
C ALA A 82 -9.15 18.57 -8.66
N THR A 83 -8.19 18.87 -7.77
CA THR A 83 -6.79 18.52 -7.97
C THR A 83 -6.60 17.01 -7.99
N GLU A 84 -5.99 16.50 -9.06
CA GLU A 84 -5.62 15.10 -9.19
C GLU A 84 -4.29 14.83 -8.46
N TYR A 85 -4.27 13.74 -7.70
CA TYR A 85 -3.08 13.23 -7.03
C TYR A 85 -2.71 11.85 -7.56
N VAL A 86 -1.40 11.57 -7.52
CA VAL A 86 -0.81 10.26 -7.72
C VAL A 86 -0.71 9.58 -6.36
N LEU A 87 -1.28 8.39 -6.24
CA LEU A 87 -1.24 7.53 -5.05
C LEU A 87 -0.34 6.33 -5.36
N VAL A 88 0.71 6.16 -4.57
CA VAL A 88 1.61 4.99 -4.67
C VAL A 88 1.16 3.98 -3.64
N LEU A 89 0.80 2.79 -4.12
CA LEU A 89 0.16 1.75 -3.33
C LEU A 89 1.02 0.50 -3.25
N GLU A 90 1.11 -0.08 -2.05
CA GLU A 90 1.61 -1.43 -1.83
C GLU A 90 0.42 -2.40 -1.74
N ASN A 91 0.40 -3.40 -2.61
CA ASN A 91 -0.54 -4.50 -2.51
C ASN A 91 -0.14 -5.41 -1.35
N ARG A 92 -1.08 -5.59 -0.41
CA ARG A 92 -0.90 -6.45 0.77
C ARG A 92 -1.62 -7.78 0.67
N GLU A 93 -2.28 -8.04 -0.46
CA GLU A 93 -2.92 -9.30 -0.79
C GLU A 93 -2.23 -9.97 -1.98
N ASP A 94 -2.55 -11.26 -2.19
CA ASP A 94 -2.07 -12.02 -3.35
C ASP A 94 -2.80 -11.65 -4.66
N GLY A 95 -3.71 -10.67 -4.63
CA GLY A 95 -4.54 -10.23 -5.75
C GLY A 95 -3.84 -9.44 -6.85
N ASP A 96 -4.64 -9.03 -7.84
CA ASP A 96 -4.23 -8.15 -8.94
C ASP A 96 -3.93 -6.72 -8.46
N THR A 97 -3.30 -5.91 -9.32
CA THR A 97 -2.80 -4.56 -9.01
C THR A 97 -3.56 -3.48 -9.77
N HIS A 98 -4.91 -3.51 -9.70
CA HIS A 98 -5.72 -2.52 -10.39
C HIS A 98 -6.46 -1.60 -9.42
N CYS A 99 -6.50 -0.30 -9.71
CA CYS A 99 -7.16 0.69 -8.85
C CYS A 99 -8.69 0.53 -8.71
N TRP A 100 -9.27 -0.45 -9.40
CA TRP A 100 -10.72 -0.61 -9.62
C TRP A 100 -11.21 -2.01 -9.23
N ASP A 101 -10.32 -2.93 -8.82
CA ASP A 101 -10.66 -4.35 -8.66
C ASP A 101 -11.37 -4.67 -7.33
N GLY A 102 -11.66 -3.66 -6.51
CA GLY A 102 -12.34 -3.85 -5.23
C GLY A 102 -11.46 -4.49 -4.17
N ASN A 103 -10.16 -4.69 -4.42
CA ASN A 103 -9.21 -5.00 -3.37
C ASN A 103 -9.01 -3.78 -2.48
N THR A 104 -9.49 -3.87 -1.24
CA THR A 104 -9.55 -2.74 -0.32
C THR A 104 -8.31 -2.60 0.53
N ASP A 105 -7.44 -3.61 0.63
CA ASP A 105 -6.43 -3.67 1.71
C ASP A 105 -5.06 -3.08 1.33
N ASN A 106 -5.01 -2.46 0.14
CA ASN A 106 -3.85 -1.76 -0.39
C ASN A 106 -3.38 -0.64 0.55
N ALA A 107 -2.08 -0.63 0.85
CA ALA A 107 -1.47 0.40 1.68
C ALA A 107 -1.03 1.60 0.84
N LEU A 108 -1.45 2.81 1.22
CA LEU A 108 -0.87 4.04 0.71
C LEU A 108 0.54 4.20 1.31
N ILE A 109 1.55 4.25 0.45
CA ILE A 109 2.95 4.42 0.88
C ILE A 109 3.54 5.78 0.46
N ALA A 110 2.96 6.43 -0.57
CA ALA A 110 3.27 7.81 -0.93
C ALA A 110 2.11 8.48 -1.67
N ILE A 111 2.07 9.81 -1.61
CA ILE A 111 1.12 10.65 -2.36
C ILE A 111 1.84 11.88 -2.92
N ALA A 112 1.57 12.22 -4.17
CA ALA A 112 2.16 13.36 -4.85
C ALA A 112 1.13 14.06 -5.73
N LYS A 113 1.26 15.38 -5.88
CA LYS A 113 0.44 16.15 -6.82
C LYS A 113 0.80 15.75 -8.25
N ARG A 114 -0.20 15.53 -9.11
CA ARG A 114 0.02 15.23 -10.53
C ARG A 114 0.43 16.47 -11.32
#